data_AF-A0A6N7GIH7-F1
#
_entry.id   AF-A0A6N7GIH7-F1
#
_cell.length_a   1.000
_cell.length_b   1.000
_cell.length_c   1.000
_cell.angle_alpha   90.00
_cell.angle_beta   90.00
_cell.angle_gamma   90.00
#
_symmetry.space_group_name_H-M   'P 1'
#
loop_
_entity.id
_entity.type
_entity.pdbx_description
1 polymer ?
#
loop_
_entity_poly.entity_id
_entity_poly.type
_entity_poly.pdbx_seq_one_letter_code
_entity_poly.pdbx_strand_id
1 'polypeptide(L)' 'MTTTSPATRTWNDLTIPVAGTFTLDPAHTRVGFLARHMMVSKVRGSFTDVAGEITVADAPTDSSVRVTIGAGSITTGVAD' A
#
# COMPACT_ATOMS: atom_id res chain seq x y z
N MET A 1 -21.82 17.62 18.62
CA MET A 1 -20.95 18.25 17.60
C MET A 1 -19.76 17.33 17.39
N THR A 2 -19.67 16.65 16.24
CA THR A 2 -18.53 15.78 15.92
C THR A 2 -17.46 16.66 15.27
N THR A 3 -16.38 16.95 15.97
CA THR A 3 -15.24 17.67 15.40
C THR A 3 -14.44 16.69 14.55
N THR A 4 -14.53 16.81 13.23
CA THR A 4 -13.64 16.09 12.31
C THR A 4 -12.21 16.55 12.57
N SER A 5 -11.37 15.66 13.11
CA SER A 5 -9.93 15.91 13.26
C SER A 5 -9.31 16.08 11.87
N PRO A 6 -8.39 17.04 11.66
CA PRO A 6 -7.73 17.20 10.37
C PRO A 6 -6.96 15.92 10.01
N ALA A 7 -7.03 15.50 8.74
CA ALA A 7 -6.30 14.33 8.24
C ALA A 7 -4.79 14.59 8.10
N THR A 8 -4.36 15.86 8.16
CA THR A 8 -2.99 16.30 7.94
C THR A 8 -2.51 17.26 9.03
N ARG A 9 -1.18 17.40 9.16
CA ARG A 9 -0.47 18.33 10.06
C ARG A 9 0.72 18.96 9.33
N THR A 10 1.24 20.06 9.87
CA THR A 10 2.50 20.65 9.41
C THR A 10 3.68 20.04 10.17
N TRP A 11 4.74 19.66 9.45
CA TRP A 11 6.02 19.20 9.99
C TRP A 11 7.15 19.75 9.12
N ASN A 12 8.06 20.54 9.69
CA ASN A 12 9.14 21.23 8.96
C ASN A 12 8.63 21.95 7.69
N ASP A 13 7.55 22.74 7.84
CA ASP A 13 6.88 23.46 6.75
C ASP A 13 6.27 22.58 5.63
N LEU A 14 6.24 21.25 5.81
CA LEU A 14 5.56 20.30 4.92
C LEU A 14 4.20 19.89 5.48
N THR A 15 3.20 19.74 4.60
CA THR A 15 1.92 19.13 4.95
C THR A 15 2.01 17.62 4.85
N ILE A 16 1.82 16.91 5.96
CA ILE A 16 1.94 15.45 6.06
C ILE A 16 0.71 14.87 6.77
N PRO A 17 0.46 13.54 6.73
CA PRO A 17 -0.61 12.92 7.51
C PRO A 17 -0.41 13.12 9.02
N VAL A 18 -1.53 13.13 9.75
CA VAL A 18 -1.47 13.02 11.21
C VAL A 18 -0.82 11.70 11.62
N ALA A 19 -0.15 11.70 12.78
CA ALA A 19 0.36 10.47 13.36
C ALA A 19 -0.79 9.51 13.67
N GLY A 20 -0.56 8.22 13.48
CA GLY A 20 -1.58 7.19 13.64
C GLY A 20 -1.32 5.96 12.80
N THR A 21 -2.21 4.98 12.93
CA THR A 21 -2.18 3.75 12.14
C THR A 21 -3.34 3.75 11.16
N PHE A 22 -3.03 3.46 9.89
CA PHE A 22 -3.97 3.45 8.78
C PHE A 22 -3.98 2.06 8.14
N THR A 23 -5.13 1.40 8.15
CA THR A 23 -5.31 0.11 7.46
C THR A 23 -5.41 0.33 5.96
N LEU A 24 -4.78 -0.55 5.18
CA LEU A 24 -4.90 -0.54 3.72
C LEU A 24 -6.33 -0.91 3.30
N ASP A 25 -6.94 -0.05 2.49
CA ASP A 25 -8.24 -0.34 1.88
C ASP A 25 -8.07 -1.31 0.70
N PRO A 26 -8.72 -2.48 0.70
CA PRO A 26 -8.68 -3.44 -0.40
C PRO A 26 -9.08 -2.86 -1.76
N ALA A 27 -10.00 -1.91 -1.82
CA ALA A 27 -10.51 -1.36 -3.08
C ALA A 27 -9.48 -0.45 -3.80
N HIS A 28 -8.53 0.12 -3.05
CA HIS A 28 -7.56 1.09 -3.55
C HIS A 28 -6.11 0.64 -3.35
N THR A 29 -5.90 -0.62 -2.98
CA THR A 29 -4.58 -1.22 -2.78
C THR A 29 -4.30 -2.23 -3.88
N ARG A 30 -3.08 -2.20 -4.44
CA ARG A 30 -2.63 -3.18 -5.44
C ARG A 30 -1.16 -3.53 -5.24
N VAL A 31 -0.86 -4.83 -5.17
CA VAL A 31 0.50 -5.35 -5.28
C VAL A 31 0.67 -5.97 -6.66
N GLY A 32 1.38 -5.26 -7.54
CA GLY A 32 1.65 -5.68 -8.91
C GLY A 32 3.11 -6.10 -9.12
N PHE A 33 3.34 -6.96 -10.11
CA PHE A 33 4.68 -7.34 -10.55
C PHE A 33 4.80 -7.35 -12.07
N LEU A 34 6.04 -7.37 -12.54
CA LEU A 34 6.41 -7.48 -13.93
C LEU A 34 7.49 -8.56 -14.07
N ALA A 35 7.26 -9.53 -14.96
CA ALA A 35 8.26 -10.52 -15.34
C ALA A 35 8.52 -10.44 -16.85
N ARG A 36 9.74 -10.79 -17.29
CA ARG A 36 10.04 -10.93 -18.71
C ARG A 36 9.80 -12.38 -19.14
N HIS A 37 9.15 -12.56 -20.28
CA HIS A 37 9.00 -13.85 -20.92
C HIS A 37 9.91 -13.90 -22.15
N MET A 38 10.89 -14.81 -22.11
CA MET A 38 11.93 -15.00 -23.13
C MET A 38 12.67 -13.71 -23.53
N MET A 39 12.90 -12.79 -22.58
CA MET A 39 13.52 -11.46 -22.78
C MET A 39 12.74 -10.46 -23.65
N VAL A 40 11.78 -10.91 -24.45
CA VAL A 40 11.04 -10.10 -25.43
C VAL A 40 9.81 -9.47 -24.81
N SER A 41 8.89 -10.28 -24.26
CA SER A 41 7.60 -9.81 -23.79
C SER A 41 7.57 -9.59 -22.28
N LYS A 42 6.66 -8.72 -21.84
CA LYS A 42 6.44 -8.39 -20.43
C LYS A 42 5.12 -9.00 -19.97
N VAL A 43 5.19 -9.90 -18.99
CA VAL A 43 4.03 -10.42 -18.27
C VAL A 43 3.80 -9.51 -17.06
N ARG A 44 2.58 -8.96 -16.96
CA ARG A 44 2.13 -8.19 -15.80
C ARG A 44 1.23 -9.07 -14.97
N GLY A 45 1.43 -9.07 -13.67
CA GLY A 45 0.56 -9.76 -12.75
C GLY A 45 0.33 -8.98 -11.47
N SER A 46 -0.47 -9.55 -10.59
CA SER A 46 -0.75 -9.02 -9.26
C SER A 46 -1.12 -10.13 -8.28
N PHE A 47 -1.12 -9.78 -7.00
CA PHE A 47 -1.73 -10.56 -5.93
C PHE A 47 -3.08 -9.94 -5.57
N THR A 48 -4.12 -10.75 -5.45
CA THR A 48 -5.49 -10.28 -5.11
C THR A 48 -5.80 -10.38 -3.62
N ASP A 49 -4.98 -11.07 -2.85
CA ASP A 49 -5.06 -11.16 -1.38
C ASP A 49 -3.92 -10.35 -0.75
N VAL A 50 -4.24 -9.12 -0.35
CA VAL A 50 -3.32 -8.16 0.24
C VAL A 50 -3.97 -7.48 1.44
N ALA A 51 -3.28 -7.51 2.57
CA ALA A 51 -3.66 -6.79 3.77
C ALA A 51 -2.45 -6.08 4.38
N GLY A 52 -2.65 -4.98 5.07
CA GLY A 52 -1.53 -4.28 5.71
C GLY A 52 -1.94 -3.00 6.42
N GLU A 53 -0.96 -2.40 7.05
CA GLU A 53 -1.09 -1.16 7.82
C GLU A 53 0.11 -0.25 7.59
N ILE A 54 -0.16 1.05 7.60
CA ILE A 54 0.82 2.13 7.60
C ILE A 54 0.79 2.77 8.98
N THR A 55 1.92 2.81 9.67
CA THR A 55 2.09 3.56 10.92
C THR A 55 2.83 4.85 10.61
N VAL A 56 2.15 5.98 10.75
CA VAL A 56 2.73 7.32 10.67
C VAL A 56 3.12 7.75 12.08
N ALA A 57 4.42 7.95 12.32
CA ALA A 57 4.94 8.41 13.60
C ALA A 57 4.97 9.95 13.71
N ASP A 58 5.23 10.47 14.91
CA ASP A 58 5.39 11.91 15.15
C ASP A 58 6.61 12.49 14.43
N ALA A 59 7.71 11.75 14.39
CA ALA A 59 8.80 11.96 13.44
C ALA A 59 8.52 11.10 12.19
N PRO A 60 8.26 11.67 11.01
CA PRO A 60 7.90 10.91 9.82
C PRO A 60 8.93 9.87 9.40
N THR A 61 10.21 10.11 9.71
CA THR A 61 11.33 9.18 9.46
C THR A 61 11.23 7.88 10.23
N ASP A 62 10.47 7.85 11.33
CA ASP A 62 10.27 6.66 12.17
C ASP A 62 8.98 5.90 11.77
N SER A 63 8.30 6.35 10.71
CA SER A 63 7.11 5.71 10.17
C SER A 63 7.45 4.38 9.50
N SER A 64 6.49 3.46 9.48
CA SER A 64 6.69 2.12 8.90
C SER A 64 5.45 1.62 8.17
N VAL A 65 5.64 0.60 7.33
CA VAL A 65 4.58 -0.08 6.61
C VAL A 65 4.78 -1.59 6.76
N ARG A 66 3.71 -2.32 7.09
CA ARG A 66 3.70 -3.78 7.12
C ARG A 66 2.59 -4.30 6.21
N VAL A 67 2.95 -5.21 5.30
CA VAL A 67 2.02 -5.82 4.34
C VAL A 67 2.18 -7.34 4.37
N THR A 68 1.05 -8.04 4.31
CA THR A 68 0.96 -9.49 4.13
C THR A 68 0.34 -9.76 2.76
N ILE A 69 0.95 -10.67 2.00
CA ILE A 69 0.50 -11.05 0.65
C ILE A 69 0.24 -12.55 0.63
N GLY A 70 -0.99 -12.94 0.28
CA GLY A 70 -1.33 -14.33 0.06
C GLY A 70 -0.71 -14.82 -1.25
N ALA A 71 0.35 -15.62 -1.20
CA ALA A 71 1.09 -16.04 -2.40
C ALA A 71 0.22 -16.77 -3.44
N GLY A 72 -0.76 -17.56 -2.98
CA GLY A 72 -1.70 -18.29 -3.85
C GLY A 72 -2.68 -17.40 -4.60
N SER A 73 -2.78 -16.11 -4.26
CA SER A 73 -3.64 -15.13 -4.94
C SER A 73 -3.00 -14.53 -6.21
N ILE A 74 -1.88 -15.08 -6.65
CA ILE A 74 -1.19 -14.66 -7.86
C ILE A 74 -2.10 -14.80 -9.08
N THR A 75 -2.12 -13.76 -9.91
CA THR A 75 -2.75 -13.81 -11.24
C THR A 75 -1.91 -13.06 -12.26
N THR A 76 -1.81 -13.64 -13.45
CA THR A 76 -1.20 -13.03 -14.66
C THR A 76 -2.25 -12.58 -15.67
N GLY A 77 -3.55 -12.72 -15.34
CA GLY A 77 -4.67 -12.48 -16.25
C GLY A 77 -4.98 -13.64 -17.20
N VAL A 78 -4.27 -14.76 -17.08
CA VAL A 78 -4.52 -16.00 -17.82
C VAL A 78 -4.89 -17.10 -16.80
N ALA A 79 -6.01 -17.78 -17.03
CA ALA A 79 -6.41 -18.93 -16.22
C ALA A 79 -5.64 -20.19 -16.64
N ASP A 80 -5.57 -21.17 -15.74
CA ASP A 80 -5.00 -22.49 -16.03
C ASP A 80 -5.77 -23.25 -17.13
#